data_AF-A0A0L0QL92-F1
#
_entry.id   AF-A0A0L0QL92-F1
#
_cell.length_a   1.000
_cell.length_b   1.000
_cell.length_c   1.000
_cell.angle_alpha   90.00
_cell.angle_beta   90.00
_cell.angle_gamma   90.00
#
_symmetry.space_group_name_H-M   'P 1'
#
loop_
_entity.id
_entity.type
_entity.pdbx_description
1 polymer ?
#
loop_
_entity_poly.entity_id
_entity_poly.type
_entity_poly.pdbx_seq_one_letter_code
_entity_poly.pdbx_strand_id
1 'polypeptide(L)' 'MIKDNEKERLLTHKLNQKLSFSEIEEKLVKVTYGLMADNVYTIDNAIPELIRIINLLELEQQAIMLEINRIFELSD' A
#
# COMPACT_ATOMS: atom_id res chain seq x y z
N MET A 1 -7.63 10.67 29.38
CA MET A 1 -7.81 11.54 28.19
C MET A 1 -6.66 11.47 27.18
N ILE A 2 -5.38 11.32 27.59
CA ILE A 2 -4.24 11.25 26.63
C ILE A 2 -4.17 9.89 25.89
N LYS A 3 -4.49 8.77 26.56
CA LYS A 3 -4.46 7.41 25.99
C LYS A 3 -5.52 7.15 24.90
N ASP A 4 -6.69 7.79 24.98
CA ASP A 4 -7.75 7.61 23.98
C ASP A 4 -7.38 8.22 22.62
N ASN A 5 -6.67 9.35 22.64
CA ASN A 5 -6.19 10.04 21.43
C ASN A 5 -5.10 9.23 20.71
N GLU A 6 -4.23 8.55 21.44
CA GLU A 6 -3.18 7.71 20.83
C GLU A 6 -3.76 6.46 20.17
N LYS A 7 -4.75 5.83 20.79
CA LYS A 7 -5.45 4.68 20.22
C LYS A 7 -6.22 5.05 18.95
N GLU A 8 -6.91 6.19 18.98
CA GLU A 8 -7.63 6.72 17.81
C GLU A 8 -6.65 7.04 16.67
N ARG A 9 -5.54 7.72 16.96
CA ARG A 9 -4.49 8.02 15.97
C ARG A 9 -3.93 6.75 15.34
N LEU A 10 -3.63 5.73 16.15
CA LEU A 10 -3.12 4.44 15.64
C LEU A 10 -4.17 3.75 14.76
N LEU A 11 -5.44 3.76 15.17
CA LEU A 11 -6.52 3.18 14.39
C LEU A 11 -6.69 3.89 13.04
N THR A 12 -6.74 5.22 13.02
CA THR A 12 -6.80 6.02 11.79
C THR A 12 -5.62 5.70 10.87
N HIS A 13 -4.41 5.65 11.42
CA HIS A 13 -3.22 5.30 10.66
C HIS A 13 -3.33 3.91 10.01
N LYS A 14 -3.76 2.90 10.76
CA LYS A 14 -3.94 1.54 10.25
C LYS A 14 -5.06 1.41 9.22
N LEU A 15 -6.16 2.16 9.40
CA LEU A 15 -7.23 2.21 8.41
C LEU A 15 -6.76 2.84 7.10
N ASN A 16 -5.99 3.92 7.17
CA ASN A 16 -5.40 4.56 5.98
C ASN A 16 -4.41 3.64 5.27
N GLN A 17 -3.56 2.95 6.02
CA GLN A 17 -2.64 1.95 5.45
C GLN A 17 -3.41 0.81 4.76
N LYS A 18 -4.49 0.30 5.37
CA LYS A 18 -5.36 -0.69 4.74
C LYS A 18 -6.00 -0.16 3.45
N LEU A 19 -6.47 1.09 3.46
CA LEU A 19 -7.06 1.72 2.28
C LEU A 19 -6.03 1.84 1.15
N SER A 20 -4.80 2.27 1.47
CA SER A 20 -3.69 2.35 0.51
C SER A 20 -3.44 1.01 -0.19
N PHE A 21 -3.38 -0.10 0.56
CA PHE A 21 -3.27 -1.44 -0.04
C PHE A 21 -4.43 -1.76 -0.98
N SER A 22 -5.67 -1.51 -0.58
CA SER A 22 -6.84 -1.77 -1.43
C SER A 22 -6.82 -0.96 -2.73
N GLU A 23 -6.33 0.29 -2.71
CA GLU A 23 -6.14 1.09 -3.92
C GLU A 23 -5.03 0.57 -4.83
N ILE A 24 -3.95 0.03 -4.24
CA ILE A 24 -2.87 -0.62 -5.00
C ILE A 24 -3.37 -1.91 -5.65
N GLU A 25 -4.12 -2.72 -4.93
CA GLU A 25 -4.75 -3.95 -5.44
C GLU A 25 -5.70 -3.65 -6.61
N GLU A 26 -6.56 -2.62 -6.48
CA GLU A 26 -7.45 -2.21 -7.57
C GLU A 26 -6.66 -1.81 -8.83
N LYS A 27 -5.57 -1.05 -8.67
CA LYS A 27 -4.69 -0.66 -9.79
C LYS A 27 -4.08 -1.89 -10.46
N LEU A 28 -3.61 -2.86 -9.67
CA LEU A 28 -3.07 -4.11 -10.20
C LEU A 28 -4.12 -4.89 -10.99
N VAL A 29 -5.34 -5.04 -10.46
CA VAL A 29 -6.44 -5.70 -11.16
C VAL A 29 -6.79 -5.01 -12.48
N LYS A 30 -6.78 -3.67 -12.51
CA LYS A 30 -7.02 -2.91 -13.75
C LYS A 30 -5.95 -3.18 -14.80
N VAL A 31 -4.68 -3.21 -14.40
CA VAL A 31 -3.56 -3.50 -15.32
C VAL A 31 -3.65 -4.92 -15.85
N THR A 32 -3.93 -5.91 -14.99
CA THR A 32 -4.04 -7.31 -15.40
C THR A 32 -5.26 -7.54 -16.30
N TYR A 33 -6.40 -6.92 -16.01
CA TYR A 33 -7.56 -6.97 -16.87
C TYR A 33 -7.30 -6.30 -18.22
N GLY A 34 -6.61 -5.16 -18.23
CA GLY A 34 -6.19 -4.48 -19.46
C GLY A 34 -5.33 -5.36 -20.36
N LEU A 35 -4.34 -6.05 -19.78
CA LEU A 35 -3.50 -7.02 -20.49
C LEU A 35 -4.30 -8.23 -21.02
N MET A 36 -5.34 -8.66 -20.30
CA MET A 36 -6.18 -9.80 -20.70
C MET A 36 -7.18 -9.44 -21.80
N ALA A 37 -7.63 -8.17 -21.87
CA ALA A 37 -8.70 -7.73 -22.76
C ALA A 37 -8.26 -7.42 -24.21
N ASP A 38 -6.96 -7.50 -24.50
CA ASP A 38 -6.31 -7.61 -25.83
C ASP A 38 -6.71 -6.61 -26.95
N ASN A 39 -7.39 -5.51 -26.65
CA ASN A 39 -7.92 -4.61 -27.69
C ASN A 39 -7.27 -3.22 -27.77
N VAL A 40 -6.57 -2.71 -26.75
CA VAL A 40 -5.85 -1.41 -26.82
C VAL A 40 -4.68 -1.32 -25.82
N TYR A 41 -4.69 -2.10 -24.75
CA TYR A 41 -3.73 -1.96 -23.65
C TYR A 41 -2.51 -2.88 -23.84
N THR A 42 -1.43 -2.30 -24.37
CA THR A 42 -0.19 -3.04 -24.70
C THR A 42 0.69 -3.28 -23.46
N ILE A 43 1.63 -4.22 -23.61
CA ILE A 43 2.70 -4.45 -22.62
C ILE A 43 3.47 -3.14 -22.34
N ASP A 44 3.70 -2.32 -23.35
CA ASP A 44 4.39 -1.03 -23.22
C ASP A 44 3.64 -0.06 -22.30
N ASN A 45 2.30 -0.13 -22.28
CA ASN A 45 1.47 0.64 -21.34
C ASN A 45 1.47 0.02 -19.93
N ALA A 46 1.54 -1.31 -19.85
CA ALA A 46 1.46 -2.04 -18.59
C ALA A 46 2.73 -1.92 -17.74
N ILE A 47 3.92 -2.00 -18.35
CA ILE A 47 5.20 -2.03 -17.63
C ILE A 47 5.39 -0.80 -16.72
N PRO A 48 5.18 0.46 -17.18
CA PRO A 48 5.32 1.63 -16.33
C PRO A 48 4.36 1.62 -15.13
N GLU A 49 3.12 1.17 -15.34
CA GLU A 49 2.13 1.07 -14.27
C GLU A 49 2.50 -0.01 -13.25
N LEU A 50 3.01 -1.16 -13.70
CA LEU A 50 3.49 -2.21 -12.82
C LEU A 50 4.70 -1.76 -11.99
N ILE A 51 5.66 -1.05 -12.60
CA ILE A 51 6.80 -0.46 -11.87
C ILE A 51 6.29 0.51 -10.78
N ARG A 52 5.31 1.35 -11.12
CA ARG A 52 4.71 2.28 -10.16
C ARG A 52 4.01 1.55 -9.01
N ILE A 53 3.26 0.49 -9.31
CA ILE A 53 2.61 -0.37 -8.30
C ILE A 53 3.65 -1.00 -7.37
N ILE A 54 4.74 -1.55 -7.92
CA ILE A 54 5.83 -2.16 -7.15
C ILE A 54 6.45 -1.13 -6.21
N ASN A 55 6.76 0.08 -6.71
CA ASN A 55 7.33 1.14 -5.87
C ASN A 55 6.39 1.55 -4.73
N LEU A 56 5.07 1.62 -4.98
CA LEU A 56 4.09 1.92 -3.93
C LEU A 56 4.05 0.81 -2.86
N LEU A 57 4.12 -0.46 -3.26
CA LEU A 57 4.20 -1.58 -2.33
C LEU A 57 5.48 -1.53 -1.49
N GLU A 58 6.62 -1.19 -2.09
CA GLU A 58 7.89 -1.07 -1.37
C GLU A 58 7.83 0.04 -0.30
N LEU A 59 7.23 1.19 -0.63
CA LEU A 59 7.04 2.27 0.35
C LEU A 59 6.15 1.85 1.52
N GLU A 60 5.06 1.13 1.26
CA GLU A 60 4.20 0.59 2.33
C GLU A 60 4.94 -0.44 3.19
N GLN A 61 5.75 -1.31 2.58
CA GLN A 61 6.59 -2.26 3.31
C GLN A 61 7.60 -1.55 4.21
N GLN A 62 8.26 -0.50 3.71
CA GLN A 62 9.18 0.32 4.51
C GLN A 62 8.45 1.00 5.67
N ALA A 63 7.26 1.56 5.45
CA ALA A 63 6.45 2.18 6.50
C ALA A 63 6.08 1.17 7.60
N ILE A 64 5.63 -0.04 7.23
CA ILE A 64 5.34 -1.12 8.17
C ILE A 64 6.60 -1.51 8.96
N MET A 65 7.75 -1.65 8.30
CA MET A 65 9.00 -2.03 8.96
C MET A 65 9.44 -0.98 9.98
N LEU A 66 9.31 0.32 9.65
CA LEU A 66 9.59 1.40 10.59
C LEU A 66 8.67 1.35 11.82
N GLU A 67 7.40 1.00 11.65
CA GLU A 67 6.48 0.83 12.77
C GLU A 67 6.81 -0.39 13.62
N ILE A 68 7.16 -1.52 12.99
CA ILE A 68 7.59 -2.74 13.69
C ILE A 68 8.84 -2.45 14.54
N ASN A 69 9.84 -1.76 13.98
CA ASN A 69 11.05 -1.38 14.71
C ASN A 69 10.73 -0.49 15.92
N ARG A 70 9.84 0.50 15.76
CA ARG A 70 9.38 1.34 16.88
C ARG A 70 8.68 0.54 17.97
N ILE A 71 7.90 -0.48 17.61
CA ILE A 71 7.24 -1.35 18.61
C ILE A 71 8.29 -2.14 19.39
N PHE A 72 9.32 -2.67 18.73
CA PHE A 72 10.43 -3.36 19.41
C PHE A 72 11.19 -2.42 20.34
N GLU A 73 11.55 -1.22 19.89
CA GLU A 73 12.24 -0.21 20.71
C GLU A 73 11.46 0.23 21.94
N LEU A 74 10.12 0.20 21.90
CA LEU A 74 9.24 0.55 23.03
C LEU A 74 8.95 -0.64 23.97
N SER A 75 9.34 -1.85 23.57
CA SER A 75 9.10 -3.08 24.34
C SER A 75 10.30 -3.52 25.19
N ASP A 76 11.46 -2.88 24.99
CA ASP A 76 12.71 -3.03 25.78
C ASP A 76 12.83 -1.93 26.86
#